data_AF-A0ABD3VTC6-F1
#
_entry.id   AF-A0ABD3VTC6-F1
#
_cell.length_a   1.000
_cell.length_b   1.000
_cell.length_c   1.000
_cell.angle_alpha   90.00
_cell.angle_beta   90.00
_cell.angle_gamma   90.00
#
_symmetry.space_group_name_H-M   'P 1'
#
loop_
_entity.id
_entity.type
_entity.pdbx_description
1 polymer ?
#
loop_
_entity_poly.entity_id
_entity_poly.type
_entity_poly.pdbx_seq_one_letter_code
_entity_poly.pdbx_strand_id
1 'polypeptide(L)'
;MTPGWISFTWQEKFHFDPRFKNPCWFEPLVSPDPYQRNIYSSYSSAVKRSLKQMTLLWRKRFSHNVSSSYRLRCLPYFYIIGQPKSGSTDLFFRISRHPDVVTPPIKEFHWWSRGRQGRQVSYSDLIPLENYIDMFDKVAFLIESRSSSQGPSSSPFPVITGEASVSLFWDNSDWYNYPENQHFLEPQYTNPDYIHHLLPDVKLILIVRNPTDRLYSDYLYFTETNKSAMNFHKAVVKATNLYNNCTRMRSVRECVYDEHLAMKSESRLRLGLYSVYLDDWLRVFERNQILILRLEDYAVNREHTMKNIFKFLKLRDLSSEKMKYILEKPIENQRSIYNHQLGNMLPETRKLLDDYFSPFNKHFAELVNDQRFLWKEYR
;
A
#
# COMPACT_ATOMS: atom_id res chain seq x y z
N MET A 1 -31.77 3.84 4.90
CA MET A 1 -30.31 3.72 5.09
C MET A 1 -29.71 3.70 3.70
N THR A 2 -29.13 4.81 3.27
CA THR A 2 -28.46 4.91 1.97
C THR A 2 -27.25 3.97 1.96
N PRO A 3 -27.12 3.06 0.98
CA PRO A 3 -25.93 2.22 0.86
C PRO A 3 -24.69 3.11 0.72
N GLY A 4 -23.62 2.77 1.44
CA GLY A 4 -22.38 3.55 1.59
C GLY A 4 -21.51 3.64 0.33
N TRP A 5 -22.11 4.04 -0.79
CA TRP A 5 -21.39 4.66 -1.89
C TRP A 5 -20.77 5.95 -1.37
N ILE A 6 -19.57 6.26 -1.85
CA ILE A 6 -18.73 7.36 -1.37
C ILE A 6 -19.57 8.59 -1.10
N SER A 7 -19.83 8.85 0.17
CA SER A 7 -20.49 10.07 0.56
C SER A 7 -19.34 11.06 0.70
N PHE A 8 -19.33 12.14 -0.05
CA PHE A 8 -18.38 13.25 0.18
C PHE A 8 -18.50 13.84 1.61
N THR A 9 -19.40 13.29 2.45
CA THR A 9 -19.56 13.54 3.88
C THR A 9 -18.59 12.73 4.76
N TRP A 10 -17.60 12.00 4.24
CA TRP A 10 -16.71 11.20 5.11
C TRP A 10 -15.83 12.09 5.95
N GLN A 11 -15.29 13.18 5.38
CA GLN A 11 -14.59 14.21 6.17
C GLN A 11 -15.46 14.81 7.26
N GLU A 12 -16.75 15.04 6.97
CA GLU A 12 -17.70 15.62 7.92
C GLU A 12 -17.99 14.69 9.12
N LYS A 13 -17.66 13.39 9.01
CA LYS A 13 -17.83 12.42 10.09
C LYS A 13 -16.66 12.38 11.09
N PHE A 14 -15.47 12.87 10.72
CA PHE A 14 -14.27 12.69 11.54
C PHE A 14 -13.67 14.02 11.98
N HIS A 15 -13.61 14.24 13.29
CA HIS A 15 -12.85 15.33 13.90
C HIS A 15 -11.58 14.77 14.52
N PHE A 16 -10.47 14.85 13.79
CA PHE A 16 -9.19 14.31 14.26
C PHE A 16 -8.59 15.16 15.38
N ASP A 17 -8.13 14.49 16.43
CA ASP A 17 -7.50 15.11 17.59
C ASP A 17 -6.03 15.45 17.29
N PRO A 18 -5.66 16.75 17.30
CA PRO A 18 -4.33 17.21 16.87
C PRO A 18 -3.20 16.78 17.82
N ARG A 19 -3.51 16.22 19.00
CA ARG A 19 -2.50 15.69 19.92
C ARG A 19 -1.85 14.44 19.36
N PHE A 20 -2.49 13.70 18.45
CA PHE A 20 -1.96 12.49 17.86
C PHE A 20 -1.35 12.78 16.49
N LYS A 21 -0.21 12.15 16.18
CA LYS A 21 0.33 12.19 14.81
C LYS A 21 -0.59 11.48 13.83
N ASN A 22 -1.10 10.31 14.20
CA ASN A 22 -2.07 9.59 13.38
C ASN A 22 -3.41 10.34 13.40
N PRO A 23 -4.21 10.27 12.33
CA PRO A 23 -5.58 10.77 12.33
C PRO A 23 -6.43 9.91 13.29
N CYS A 24 -6.56 10.38 14.53
CA CYS A 24 -7.26 9.68 15.61
C CYS A 24 -8.45 10.50 16.13
N TRP A 25 -9.48 9.82 16.63
CA TRP A 25 -10.63 10.43 17.28
C TRP A 25 -11.16 9.50 18.38
N PHE A 26 -11.86 10.07 19.35
CA PHE A 26 -12.59 9.28 20.34
C PHE A 26 -14.03 9.09 19.88
N GLU A 27 -14.56 7.90 20.09
CA GLU A 27 -15.98 7.60 19.89
C GLU A 27 -16.54 6.75 21.04
N PRO A 28 -17.85 6.83 21.34
CA PRO A 28 -18.47 5.98 22.35
C PRO A 28 -18.30 4.50 22.01
N LEU A 29 -17.90 3.70 23.00
CA LEU A 29 -17.89 2.24 22.90
C LEU A 29 -19.32 1.74 23.16
N VAL A 30 -20.10 1.55 22.08
CA VAL A 30 -21.52 1.19 22.16
C VAL A 30 -21.80 -0.30 22.44
N SER A 31 -20.79 -1.16 22.26
CA SER A 31 -20.90 -2.60 22.47
C SER A 31 -19.61 -3.15 23.09
N PRO A 32 -19.70 -4.13 24.00
CA PRO A 32 -18.52 -4.84 24.52
C PRO A 32 -17.85 -5.72 23.46
N ASP A 33 -18.53 -6.01 22.35
CA ASP A 33 -17.99 -6.74 21.20
C ASP A 33 -18.37 -6.05 19.88
N PRO A 34 -17.60 -5.04 19.46
CA PRO A 34 -17.92 -4.24 18.28
C PRO A 34 -17.64 -4.98 16.95
N TYR A 35 -16.99 -6.15 16.98
CA TYR A 35 -16.44 -6.79 15.77
C TYR A 35 -17.26 -7.96 15.23
N GLN A 36 -18.46 -8.23 15.78
CA GLN A 36 -19.25 -9.42 15.43
C GLN A 36 -19.53 -9.55 13.92
N ARG A 37 -19.61 -8.42 13.21
CA ARG A 37 -19.87 -8.36 11.77
C ARG A 37 -18.63 -8.03 10.94
N ASN A 38 -17.44 -8.00 11.56
CA ASN A 38 -16.21 -7.67 10.86
C ASN A 38 -15.77 -8.85 9.99
N ILE A 39 -15.87 -8.66 8.68
CA ILE A 39 -15.65 -9.72 7.70
C ILE A 39 -14.19 -10.18 7.62
N TYR A 40 -13.21 -9.33 7.96
CA TYR A 40 -11.81 -9.73 7.92
C TYR A 40 -11.47 -10.82 8.96
N SER A 41 -12.29 -10.95 10.00
CA SER A 41 -12.12 -11.99 11.03
C SER A 41 -12.34 -13.42 10.51
N SER A 42 -13.05 -13.62 9.40
CA SER A 42 -13.23 -14.94 8.79
C SER A 42 -12.10 -15.33 7.84
N TYR A 43 -11.39 -14.36 7.24
CA TYR A 43 -10.39 -14.63 6.19
C TYR A 43 -8.94 -14.50 6.64
N SER A 44 -8.67 -13.86 7.78
CA SER A 44 -7.31 -13.76 8.31
C SER A 44 -7.23 -14.18 9.77
N SER A 45 -6.46 -15.24 10.03
CA SER A 45 -6.25 -15.74 11.39
C SER A 45 -5.56 -14.72 12.29
N ALA A 46 -4.66 -13.89 11.73
CA ALA A 46 -3.99 -12.82 12.46
C ALA A 46 -4.97 -11.72 12.86
N VAL A 47 -5.86 -11.32 11.95
CA VAL A 47 -6.96 -10.39 12.22
C VAL A 47 -7.90 -10.94 13.28
N LYS A 48 -8.39 -12.16 13.10
CA LYS A 48 -9.28 -12.83 14.07
C LYS A 48 -8.68 -12.85 15.48
N ARG A 49 -7.39 -13.19 15.61
CA ARG A 49 -6.69 -13.15 16.91
C ARG A 49 -6.64 -11.75 17.49
N SER A 50 -6.33 -10.74 16.67
CA SER A 50 -6.25 -9.34 17.11
C SER A 50 -7.60 -8.81 17.59
N LEU A 51 -8.67 -9.02 16.81
CA LEU A 51 -10.01 -8.57 17.17
C LEU A 51 -10.53 -9.28 18.42
N LYS A 52 -10.27 -10.59 18.57
CA LYS A 52 -10.61 -11.33 19.80
C LYS A 52 -9.90 -10.78 21.03
N GLN A 53 -8.62 -10.42 20.91
CA GLN A 53 -7.89 -9.76 22.01
C GLN A 53 -8.53 -8.42 22.38
N MET A 54 -8.91 -7.63 21.37
CA MET A 54 -9.57 -6.35 21.60
C MET A 54 -10.95 -6.50 22.24
N THR A 55 -11.77 -7.47 21.81
CA THR A 55 -13.07 -7.76 22.45
C THR A 55 -12.92 -8.03 23.95
N LEU A 56 -11.87 -8.74 24.38
CA LEU A 56 -11.61 -8.99 25.81
C LEU A 56 -11.29 -7.69 26.57
N LEU A 57 -10.49 -6.80 25.96
CA LEU A 57 -10.16 -5.49 26.54
C LEU A 57 -11.39 -4.58 26.61
N TRP A 58 -12.21 -4.57 25.57
CA TRP A 58 -13.45 -3.78 25.52
C TRP A 58 -14.49 -4.26 26.51
N ARG A 59 -14.68 -5.58 26.66
CA ARG A 59 -15.52 -6.14 27.73
C ARG A 59 -15.11 -5.64 29.12
N LYS A 60 -13.80 -5.62 29.40
CA LYS A 60 -13.29 -5.09 30.67
C LYS A 60 -13.55 -3.59 30.81
N ARG A 61 -13.28 -2.78 29.77
CA ARG A 61 -13.52 -1.33 29.82
C ARG A 61 -15.00 -1.01 30.01
N PHE A 62 -15.86 -1.69 29.24
CA PHE A 62 -17.31 -1.53 29.26
C PHE A 62 -17.92 -1.90 30.62
N SER A 63 -17.42 -2.94 31.29
CA SER A 63 -17.95 -3.37 32.59
C SER A 63 -17.65 -2.42 33.75
N HIS A 64 -16.64 -1.55 33.62
CA HIS A 64 -16.23 -0.66 34.71
C HIS A 64 -16.97 0.68 34.69
N ASN A 65 -17.46 1.17 33.54
CA ASN A 65 -18.22 2.43 33.46
C ASN A 65 -18.99 2.59 32.14
N VAL A 66 -20.22 2.07 32.06
CA VAL A 66 -21.03 2.01 30.81
C VAL A 66 -21.34 3.40 30.24
N SER A 67 -21.62 4.39 31.08
CA SER A 67 -22.01 5.75 30.66
C SER A 67 -20.86 6.65 30.20
N SER A 68 -19.60 6.19 30.30
CA SER A 68 -18.39 6.95 29.91
C SER A 68 -17.34 6.12 29.17
N SER A 69 -17.71 4.94 28.67
CA SER A 69 -16.78 4.10 27.92
C SER A 69 -16.59 4.64 26.50
N TYR A 70 -15.42 5.23 26.23
CA TYR A 70 -14.97 5.62 24.90
C TYR A 70 -13.85 4.69 24.41
N ARG A 71 -13.64 4.63 23.10
CA ARG A 71 -12.43 4.04 22.51
C ARG A 71 -11.72 5.07 21.62
N LEU A 72 -10.40 5.07 21.65
CA LEU A 72 -9.60 5.75 20.64
C LEU A 72 -9.63 4.95 19.34
N ARG A 73 -9.89 5.63 18.24
CA ARG A 73 -9.80 5.10 16.87
C ARG A 73 -8.69 5.86 16.16
N CYS A 74 -7.94 5.18 15.30
CA CYS A 74 -6.87 5.81 14.52
C CYS A 74 -6.81 5.21 13.12
N LEU A 75 -6.57 6.06 12.13
CA LEU A 75 -6.21 5.66 10.77
C LEU A 75 -4.68 5.71 10.59
N PRO A 76 -4.13 5.07 9.53
CA PRO A 76 -2.70 5.14 9.23
C PRO A 76 -2.16 6.57 9.11
N TYR A 77 -1.01 6.82 9.73
CA TYR A 77 -0.23 8.05 9.49
C TYR A 77 0.50 8.00 8.14
N PHE A 78 0.83 6.79 7.69
CA PHE A 78 1.52 6.58 6.43
C PHE A 78 1.08 5.31 5.70
N TYR A 79 1.27 5.32 4.38
CA TYR A 79 1.07 4.17 3.50
C TYR A 79 2.35 3.85 2.72
N ILE A 80 2.74 2.58 2.65
CA ILE A 80 3.64 2.08 1.59
C ILE A 80 2.75 1.62 0.44
N ILE A 81 2.56 2.50 -0.54
CA ILE A 81 1.51 2.36 -1.56
C ILE A 81 1.88 1.40 -2.70
N GLY A 82 3.17 1.14 -2.88
CA GLY A 82 3.67 0.34 -3.98
C GLY A 82 5.17 0.12 -3.90
N GLN A 83 5.75 -0.72 -4.75
CA GLN A 83 5.11 -1.54 -5.79
C GLN A 83 5.36 -3.04 -5.50
N PRO A 84 4.48 -3.98 -5.91
CA PRO A 84 4.78 -5.40 -5.76
C PRO A 84 6.09 -5.76 -6.46
N LYS A 85 6.84 -6.63 -5.78
CA LYS A 85 8.18 -7.10 -6.19
C LYS A 85 9.29 -6.04 -6.14
N SER A 86 9.05 -4.92 -5.46
CA SER A 86 10.03 -3.88 -5.21
C SER A 86 10.56 -3.83 -3.77
N GLY A 87 10.46 -4.92 -3.00
CA GLY A 87 11.01 -5.00 -1.64
C GLY A 87 10.16 -4.38 -0.52
N SER A 88 8.91 -4.02 -0.79
CA SER A 88 8.00 -3.38 0.18
C SER A 88 7.79 -4.16 1.48
N THR A 89 7.93 -5.50 1.48
CA THR A 89 7.75 -6.32 2.70
C THR A 89 8.92 -6.18 3.64
N ASP A 90 10.14 -6.24 3.11
CA ASP A 90 11.34 -6.00 3.90
C ASP A 90 11.32 -4.57 4.44
N LEU A 91 10.96 -3.59 3.60
CA LEU A 91 10.82 -2.19 3.98
C LEU A 91 9.83 -1.99 5.15
N PHE A 92 8.61 -2.52 5.02
CA PHE A 92 7.58 -2.42 6.05
C PHE A 92 8.05 -2.99 7.40
N PHE A 93 8.58 -4.22 7.40
CA PHE A 93 8.98 -4.88 8.64
C PHE A 93 10.24 -4.29 9.29
N ARG A 94 11.04 -3.51 8.55
CA ARG A 94 12.12 -2.69 9.14
C ARG A 94 11.59 -1.40 9.75
N ILE A 95 10.65 -0.73 9.07
CA ILE A 95 9.96 0.44 9.64
C ILE A 95 9.25 0.04 10.94
N SER A 96 8.57 -1.11 10.96
CA SER A 96 7.90 -1.68 12.14
C SER A 96 8.81 -1.98 13.33
N ARG A 97 10.13 -2.03 13.15
CA ARG A 97 11.09 -2.20 14.26
C ARG A 97 11.49 -0.88 14.92
N HIS A 98 11.11 0.25 14.34
CA HIS A 98 11.29 1.53 14.99
C HIS A 98 10.43 1.58 16.26
N PRO A 99 10.96 1.99 17.43
CA PRO A 99 10.26 1.90 18.71
C PRO A 99 8.98 2.76 18.79
N ASP A 100 8.90 3.78 17.94
CA ASP A 100 7.74 4.69 17.82
C ASP A 100 6.80 4.29 16.68
N VAL A 101 6.94 3.08 16.13
CA VAL A 101 6.00 2.51 15.16
C VAL A 101 5.30 1.33 15.81
N VAL A 102 3.97 1.35 15.78
CA VAL A 102 3.13 0.22 16.18
C VAL A 102 2.56 -0.41 14.92
N THR A 103 2.61 -1.74 14.84
CA THR A 103 2.28 -2.46 13.61
C THR A 103 0.86 -3.04 13.68
N PRO A 104 0.04 -2.88 12.62
CA PRO A 104 -1.25 -3.56 12.52
C PRO A 104 -1.13 -5.10 12.51
N PRO A 105 -2.24 -5.84 12.65
CA PRO A 105 -2.21 -7.31 12.68
C PRO A 105 -1.74 -7.96 11.37
N ILE A 106 -1.84 -7.27 10.24
CA ILE A 106 -1.34 -7.69 8.94
C ILE A 106 -0.75 -6.50 8.20
N LYS A 107 0.10 -6.78 7.21
CA LYS A 107 0.76 -5.76 6.38
C LYS A 107 -0.20 -5.09 5.38
N GLU A 108 -1.02 -5.88 4.70
CA GLU A 108 -1.81 -5.45 3.54
C GLU A 108 -3.29 -5.74 3.77
N PHE A 109 -4.12 -4.70 3.84
CA PHE A 109 -5.58 -4.82 3.98
C PHE A 109 -6.30 -4.75 2.63
N HIS A 110 -5.69 -4.05 1.67
CA HIS A 110 -6.19 -3.81 0.32
C HIS A 110 -7.57 -3.16 0.26
N TRP A 111 -8.04 -2.58 1.38
CA TRP A 111 -9.40 -2.06 1.48
C TRP A 111 -9.62 -0.96 0.44
N TRP A 112 -8.74 0.03 0.35
CA TRP A 112 -8.87 1.11 -0.65
C TRP A 112 -8.82 0.66 -2.12
N SER A 113 -8.30 -0.54 -2.42
CA SER A 113 -8.28 -1.09 -3.79
C SER A 113 -9.30 -2.24 -3.92
N ARG A 114 -8.89 -3.41 -4.41
CA ARG A 114 -9.71 -4.63 -4.60
C ARG A 114 -10.52 -5.09 -3.36
N GLY A 115 -10.10 -4.73 -2.15
CA GLY A 115 -10.72 -5.21 -0.92
C GLY A 115 -12.10 -4.63 -0.69
N ARG A 116 -12.31 -3.33 -0.95
CA ARG A 116 -13.58 -2.64 -0.70
C ARG A 116 -14.75 -3.23 -1.48
N GLN A 117 -14.51 -3.72 -2.69
CA GLN A 117 -15.54 -4.36 -3.52
C GLN A 117 -15.73 -5.85 -3.21
N GLY A 118 -15.16 -6.34 -2.10
CA GLY A 118 -15.31 -7.72 -1.69
C GLY A 118 -14.58 -8.74 -2.57
N ARG A 119 -13.71 -8.31 -3.51
CA ARG A 119 -12.99 -9.22 -4.43
C ARG A 119 -12.14 -10.27 -3.70
N GLN A 120 -11.68 -9.96 -2.49
CA GLN A 120 -10.87 -10.87 -1.66
C GLN A 120 -11.69 -11.79 -0.75
N VAL A 121 -13.03 -11.66 -0.77
CA VAL A 121 -13.92 -12.17 0.28
C VAL A 121 -15.09 -12.96 -0.31
N SER A 122 -16.03 -12.30 -1.00
CA SER A 122 -17.26 -12.93 -1.52
C SER A 122 -17.80 -12.35 -2.84
N TYR A 123 -17.18 -11.30 -3.40
CA TYR A 123 -17.66 -10.59 -4.61
C TYR A 123 -19.12 -10.08 -4.55
N SER A 124 -19.80 -10.16 -3.40
CA SER A 124 -21.24 -9.91 -3.30
C SER A 124 -21.60 -8.54 -2.71
N ASP A 125 -20.76 -7.97 -1.85
CA ASP A 125 -21.08 -6.74 -1.11
C ASP A 125 -19.86 -5.85 -0.90
N LEU A 126 -20.11 -4.53 -0.87
CA LEU A 126 -19.14 -3.53 -0.43
C LEU A 126 -18.74 -3.79 1.03
N ILE A 127 -17.43 -3.85 1.30
CA ILE A 127 -16.89 -3.92 2.65
C ILE A 127 -16.93 -2.52 3.29
N PRO A 128 -17.66 -2.31 4.40
CA PRO A 128 -17.75 -1.01 5.06
C PRO A 128 -16.39 -0.50 5.54
N LEU A 129 -16.22 0.84 5.61
CA LEU A 129 -15.00 1.44 6.15
C LEU A 129 -14.77 1.06 7.61
N GLU A 130 -15.84 0.88 8.38
CA GLU A 130 -15.80 0.51 9.78
C GLU A 130 -15.02 -0.81 9.97
N ASN A 131 -15.19 -1.77 9.05
CA ASN A 131 -14.44 -3.03 9.07
C ASN A 131 -12.94 -2.79 8.87
N TYR A 132 -12.56 -1.80 8.05
CA TYR A 132 -11.18 -1.40 7.86
C TYR A 132 -10.63 -0.63 9.06
N ILE A 133 -11.38 0.32 9.66
CA ILE A 133 -10.93 1.07 10.84
C ILE A 133 -10.72 0.12 12.03
N ASP A 134 -11.60 -0.87 12.23
CA ASP A 134 -11.47 -1.87 13.30
C ASP A 134 -10.11 -2.59 13.28
N MET A 135 -9.49 -2.71 12.11
CA MET A 135 -8.17 -3.31 11.95
C MET A 135 -7.06 -2.58 12.70
N PHE A 136 -7.31 -1.32 13.05
CA PHE A 136 -6.40 -0.44 13.77
C PHE A 136 -6.74 -0.29 15.25
N ASP A 137 -7.77 -0.95 15.78
CA ASP A 137 -8.15 -0.79 17.20
C ASP A 137 -7.06 -1.23 18.16
N LYS A 138 -6.34 -2.30 17.83
CA LYS A 138 -5.21 -2.74 18.64
C LYS A 138 -4.10 -1.70 18.68
N VAL A 139 -3.82 -1.05 17.55
CA VAL A 139 -2.76 -0.04 17.50
C VAL A 139 -3.21 1.26 18.16
N ALA A 140 -4.48 1.65 17.99
CA ALA A 140 -5.07 2.80 18.67
C ALA A 140 -5.04 2.62 20.20
N PHE A 141 -5.40 1.44 20.71
CA PHE A 141 -5.27 1.11 22.14
C PHE A 141 -3.83 1.20 22.65
N LEU A 142 -2.84 0.74 21.86
CA LEU A 142 -1.43 0.88 22.20
C LEU A 142 -0.94 2.33 22.17
N ILE A 143 -1.48 3.16 21.28
CA ILE A 143 -1.22 4.60 21.23
C ILE A 143 -1.81 5.29 22.47
N GLU A 144 -3.07 4.99 22.81
CA GLU A 144 -3.76 5.52 24.00
C GLU A 144 -3.05 5.14 25.31
N SER A 145 -2.68 3.87 25.47
CA SER A 145 -2.00 3.41 26.69
C SER A 145 -0.60 4.02 26.88
N ARG A 146 0.13 4.28 25.78
CA ARG A 146 1.42 4.98 25.85
C ARG A 146 1.25 6.47 26.13
N SER A 147 0.15 7.08 25.68
CA SER A 147 -0.22 8.46 25.98
C SER A 147 -0.37 8.71 27.48
N SER A 148 -1.10 7.86 28.20
CA SER A 148 -1.32 8.04 29.64
C SER A 148 -0.05 7.96 30.51
N SER A 149 1.06 7.48 29.93
CA SER A 149 2.35 7.34 30.61
C SER A 149 3.29 8.54 30.44
N GLN A 150 2.99 9.43 29.50
CA GLN A 150 3.78 10.64 29.24
C GLN A 150 2.97 11.85 29.70
N GLY A 151 3.40 12.50 30.78
CA GLY A 151 2.72 13.67 31.35
C GLY A 151 2.49 14.82 30.37
N PRO A 152 1.74 15.87 30.76
CA PRO A 152 1.09 16.84 29.87
C PRO A 152 2.03 17.80 29.10
N SER A 153 3.35 17.68 29.21
CA SER A 153 4.32 18.60 28.60
C SER A 153 4.68 18.21 27.16
N SER A 154 3.87 18.73 26.22
CA SER A 154 4.25 19.36 24.94
C SER A 154 5.02 18.58 23.85
N SER A 155 4.66 17.34 23.54
CA SER A 155 4.93 16.79 22.20
C SER A 155 3.71 16.00 21.70
N PRO A 156 3.27 16.18 20.44
CA PRO A 156 2.24 15.31 19.86
C PRO A 156 2.69 13.85 20.00
N PHE A 157 1.75 12.96 20.32
CA PHE A 157 2.04 11.56 20.61
C PHE A 157 2.95 10.98 19.53
N PRO A 158 4.19 10.59 19.90
CA PRO A 158 5.24 10.37 18.90
C PRO A 158 5.03 9.08 18.11
N VAL A 159 4.16 8.20 18.61
CA VAL A 159 3.90 6.86 18.12
C VAL A 159 2.95 6.89 16.91
N ILE A 160 3.35 6.24 15.83
CA ILE A 160 2.58 6.15 14.59
C ILE A 160 2.26 4.70 14.23
N THR A 161 1.26 4.53 13.36
CA THR A 161 0.96 3.30 12.66
C THR A 161 0.92 3.56 11.15
N GLY A 162 1.14 2.52 10.36
CA GLY A 162 1.03 2.58 8.91
C GLY A 162 0.53 1.28 8.31
N GLU A 163 0.17 1.35 7.04
CA GLU A 163 -0.24 0.21 6.22
C GLU A 163 0.67 0.10 4.99
N ALA A 164 0.79 -1.10 4.40
CA ALA A 164 1.67 -1.31 3.25
C ALA A 164 1.06 -2.18 2.15
N SER A 165 -0.22 -1.96 1.81
CA SER A 165 -0.84 -2.55 0.63
C SER A 165 -0.23 -2.00 -0.66
N VAL A 166 0.62 -2.78 -1.32
CA VAL A 166 1.27 -2.34 -2.56
C VAL A 166 0.34 -2.23 -3.78
N SER A 167 -0.92 -2.63 -3.62
CA SER A 167 -1.96 -2.44 -4.63
C SER A 167 -2.45 -1.00 -4.69
N LEU A 168 -2.29 -0.21 -3.62
CA LEU A 168 -2.83 1.15 -3.56
C LEU A 168 -2.36 1.99 -4.75
N PHE A 169 -1.08 1.88 -5.11
CA PHE A 169 -0.49 2.70 -6.16
C PHE A 169 -1.13 2.51 -7.54
N TRP A 170 -1.51 1.28 -7.90
CA TRP A 170 -1.85 0.93 -9.30
C TRP A 170 -3.23 0.30 -9.50
N ASP A 171 -3.80 -0.29 -8.45
CA ASP A 171 -4.98 -1.14 -8.57
C ASP A 171 -6.26 -0.32 -8.43
N ASN A 172 -6.70 0.22 -9.56
CA ASN A 172 -8.03 0.82 -9.71
C ASN A 172 -8.94 -0.10 -10.53
N SER A 173 -8.73 -1.41 -10.51
CA SER A 173 -9.35 -2.37 -11.45
C SER A 173 -10.88 -2.48 -11.34
N ASP A 174 -11.48 -1.93 -10.28
CA ASP A 174 -12.92 -1.84 -10.04
C ASP A 174 -13.48 -0.44 -10.29
N TRP A 175 -12.74 0.45 -10.94
CA TRP A 175 -13.12 1.87 -11.03
C TRP A 175 -14.54 2.08 -11.59
N TYR A 176 -14.97 1.25 -12.54
CA TYR A 176 -16.31 1.27 -13.15
C TYR A 176 -17.45 0.88 -12.19
N ASN A 177 -17.16 0.21 -11.07
CA ASN A 177 -18.15 -0.14 -10.05
C ASN A 177 -18.51 1.05 -9.15
N TYR A 178 -17.79 2.16 -9.25
CA TYR A 178 -18.08 3.37 -8.49
C TYR A 178 -18.97 4.33 -9.29
N PRO A 179 -20.13 4.78 -8.77
CA PRO A 179 -21.09 5.61 -9.51
C PRO A 179 -20.48 6.85 -10.16
N GLU A 180 -19.58 7.55 -9.46
CA GLU A 180 -18.90 8.75 -9.96
C GLU A 180 -17.98 8.50 -11.17
N ASN A 181 -17.69 7.25 -11.48
CA ASN A 181 -16.85 6.81 -12.57
C ASN A 181 -17.62 6.17 -13.74
N GLN A 182 -18.92 5.84 -13.57
CA GLN A 182 -19.69 5.01 -14.53
C GLN A 182 -19.87 5.62 -15.93
N HIS A 183 -19.56 6.90 -16.11
CA HIS A 183 -19.76 7.64 -17.37
C HIS A 183 -18.46 7.99 -18.11
N PHE A 184 -17.32 7.49 -17.64
CA PHE A 184 -16.02 7.79 -18.22
C PHE A 184 -15.42 6.56 -18.90
N LEU A 185 -14.54 6.79 -19.89
CA LEU A 185 -13.81 5.72 -20.59
C LEU A 185 -12.62 5.19 -19.78
N GLU A 186 -12.13 6.02 -18.86
CA GLU A 186 -11.03 5.74 -17.93
C GLU A 186 -11.40 6.34 -16.56
N PRO A 187 -10.80 5.88 -15.44
CA PRO A 187 -11.19 6.36 -14.12
C PRO A 187 -11.02 7.87 -13.97
N GLN A 188 -12.09 8.58 -13.65
CA GLN A 188 -12.03 9.99 -13.27
C GLN A 188 -11.46 10.13 -11.85
N TYR A 189 -11.91 9.26 -10.95
CA TYR A 189 -11.44 9.14 -9.57
C TYR A 189 -10.76 7.79 -9.32
N THR A 190 -9.66 7.83 -8.59
CA THR A 190 -8.78 6.70 -8.31
C THR A 190 -8.48 6.62 -6.80
N ASN A 191 -7.77 5.58 -6.37
CA ASN A 191 -7.31 5.41 -4.99
C ASN A 191 -6.75 6.69 -4.34
N PRO A 192 -5.86 7.49 -4.97
CA PRO A 192 -5.38 8.73 -4.36
C PRO A 192 -6.51 9.73 -4.06
N ASP A 193 -7.51 9.88 -4.94
CA ASP A 193 -8.64 10.79 -4.71
C ASP A 193 -9.44 10.39 -3.44
N TYR A 194 -9.73 9.10 -3.29
CA TYR A 194 -10.45 8.58 -2.13
C TYR A 194 -9.64 8.67 -0.83
N ILE A 195 -8.35 8.38 -0.90
CA ILE A 195 -7.46 8.47 0.27
C ILE A 195 -7.30 9.93 0.68
N HIS A 196 -7.04 10.85 -0.26
CA HIS A 196 -6.89 12.27 0.03
C HIS A 196 -8.15 12.88 0.62
N HIS A 197 -9.32 12.46 0.13
CA HIS A 197 -10.57 12.88 0.73
C HIS A 197 -10.64 12.52 2.22
N LEU A 198 -10.21 11.33 2.68
CA LEU A 198 -10.25 11.03 4.11
C LEU A 198 -9.02 11.52 4.89
N LEU A 199 -7.84 11.53 4.24
CA LEU A 199 -6.53 11.67 4.86
C LEU A 199 -5.65 12.62 4.03
N PRO A 200 -5.98 13.92 3.97
CA PRO A 200 -5.29 14.87 3.09
C PRO A 200 -3.80 15.02 3.44
N ASP A 201 -3.42 14.91 4.72
CA ASP A 201 -2.05 15.09 5.20
C ASP A 201 -1.20 13.81 5.25
N VAL A 202 -1.71 12.69 4.72
CA VAL A 202 -1.05 11.39 4.86
C VAL A 202 0.35 11.36 4.23
N LYS A 203 1.24 10.54 4.80
CA LYS A 203 2.58 10.29 4.24
C LYS A 203 2.59 9.05 3.37
N LEU A 204 3.10 9.18 2.16
CA LEU A 204 3.09 8.13 1.15
C LEU A 204 4.53 7.71 0.84
N ILE A 205 4.80 6.40 0.85
CA ILE A 205 6.10 5.82 0.50
C ILE A 205 5.89 4.92 -0.71
N LEU A 206 6.59 5.21 -1.80
CA LEU A 206 6.59 4.41 -3.01
C LEU A 206 7.99 3.85 -3.21
N ILE A 207 8.15 2.52 -3.17
CA ILE A 207 9.40 1.86 -3.56
C ILE A 207 9.22 1.14 -4.90
N VAL A 208 10.02 1.52 -5.89
CA VAL A 208 10.03 0.93 -7.24
C VAL A 208 11.36 0.25 -7.52
N ARG A 209 11.41 -0.54 -8.59
CA ARG A 209 12.58 -1.25 -9.11
C ARG A 209 12.62 -1.04 -10.62
N ASN A 210 13.73 -1.29 -11.30
CA ASN A 210 13.73 -1.46 -12.75
C ASN A 210 12.51 -2.29 -13.20
N PRO A 211 11.63 -1.75 -14.08
CA PRO A 211 10.35 -2.37 -14.38
C PRO A 211 10.48 -3.71 -15.13
N THR A 212 11.54 -3.89 -15.93
CA THR A 212 11.90 -5.15 -16.59
C THR A 212 12.18 -6.24 -15.55
N ASP A 213 13.04 -5.93 -14.59
CA ASP A 213 13.35 -6.85 -13.50
C ASP A 213 12.17 -7.11 -12.57
N ARG A 214 11.38 -6.07 -12.30
CA ARG A 214 10.15 -6.16 -11.49
C ARG A 214 9.19 -7.16 -12.13
N LEU A 215 8.96 -7.06 -13.45
CA LEU A 215 8.08 -7.97 -14.19
C LEU A 215 8.61 -9.40 -14.20
N TYR A 216 9.92 -9.60 -14.31
CA TYR A 216 10.46 -10.96 -14.23
C TYR A 216 10.36 -11.55 -12.82
N SER A 217 10.63 -10.76 -11.78
CA SER A 217 10.42 -11.17 -10.39
C SER A 217 8.95 -11.53 -10.11
N ASP A 218 8.04 -10.80 -10.74
CA ASP A 218 6.60 -11.00 -10.70
C ASP A 218 6.19 -12.33 -11.36
N TYR A 219 6.66 -12.58 -12.59
CA TYR A 219 6.46 -13.85 -13.29
C TYR A 219 6.95 -15.04 -12.45
N LEU A 220 8.16 -14.95 -11.90
CA LEU A 220 8.76 -16.01 -11.11
C LEU A 220 8.02 -16.30 -9.80
N TYR A 221 7.39 -15.28 -9.21
CA TYR A 221 6.67 -15.45 -7.95
C TYR A 221 5.27 -16.01 -8.15
N PHE A 222 4.53 -15.54 -9.17
CA PHE A 222 3.11 -15.82 -9.32
C PHE A 222 2.76 -16.90 -10.34
N THR A 223 3.70 -17.27 -11.21
CA THR A 223 3.56 -18.51 -11.97
C THR A 223 3.81 -19.67 -10.99
N GLU A 224 3.11 -20.79 -11.11
CA GLU A 224 3.36 -21.96 -10.24
C GLU A 224 3.98 -23.12 -11.04
N THR A 225 3.48 -23.38 -12.24
CA THR A 225 3.88 -24.49 -13.09
C THR A 225 4.53 -24.02 -14.40
N ASN A 226 5.35 -24.88 -15.02
CA ASN A 226 5.96 -24.65 -16.33
C ASN A 226 6.71 -23.31 -16.48
N LYS A 227 7.42 -22.88 -15.43
CA LYS A 227 8.26 -21.66 -15.50
C LYS A 227 9.44 -21.88 -16.42
N SER A 228 9.63 -20.98 -17.38
CA SER A 228 10.85 -20.94 -18.19
C SER A 228 11.07 -19.54 -18.75
N ALA A 229 12.31 -19.22 -19.08
CA ALA A 229 12.65 -17.97 -19.77
C ALA A 229 11.90 -17.83 -21.11
N MET A 230 11.66 -18.96 -21.81
CA MET A 230 10.89 -19.00 -23.06
C MET A 230 9.40 -18.70 -22.84
N ASN A 231 8.78 -19.27 -21.80
CA ASN A 231 7.37 -18.99 -21.49
C ASN A 231 7.18 -17.54 -21.02
N PHE A 232 8.15 -17.00 -20.27
CA PHE A 232 8.17 -15.58 -19.95
C PHE A 232 8.26 -14.71 -21.21
N HIS A 233 9.16 -15.05 -22.15
CA HIS A 233 9.29 -14.34 -23.42
C HIS A 233 7.96 -14.29 -24.19
N LYS A 234 7.29 -15.44 -24.35
CA LYS A 234 5.98 -15.52 -25.03
C LYS A 234 4.92 -14.64 -24.36
N ALA A 235 4.85 -14.64 -23.03
CA ALA A 235 3.91 -13.81 -22.27
C ALA A 235 4.20 -12.31 -22.47
N VAL A 236 5.47 -11.91 -22.47
CA VAL A 236 5.90 -10.52 -22.70
C VAL A 236 5.56 -10.06 -24.11
N VAL A 237 5.86 -10.86 -25.14
CA VAL A 237 5.53 -10.53 -26.55
C VAL A 237 4.03 -10.37 -26.72
N LYS A 238 3.22 -11.29 -26.16
CA LYS A 238 1.75 -11.18 -26.18
C LYS A 238 1.28 -9.90 -25.51
N ALA A 239 1.75 -9.60 -24.30
CA ALA A 239 1.30 -8.45 -23.53
C ALA A 239 1.69 -7.12 -24.21
N THR A 240 2.95 -6.96 -24.62
CA THR A 240 3.41 -5.74 -25.31
C THR A 240 2.62 -5.49 -26.59
N ASN A 241 2.35 -6.52 -27.40
CA ASN A 241 1.50 -6.41 -28.59
C ASN A 241 0.06 -5.96 -28.25
N LEU A 242 -0.54 -6.51 -27.19
CA LEU A 242 -1.89 -6.13 -26.77
C LEU A 242 -1.97 -4.66 -26.35
N TYR A 243 -1.03 -4.18 -25.52
CA TYR A 243 -1.01 -2.78 -25.10
C TYR A 243 -0.67 -1.85 -26.28
N ASN A 244 0.30 -2.19 -27.12
CA ASN A 244 0.65 -1.40 -28.32
C ASN A 244 -0.53 -1.29 -29.30
N ASN A 245 -1.33 -2.35 -29.46
CA ASN A 245 -2.51 -2.29 -30.32
C ASN A 245 -3.61 -1.42 -29.70
N CYS A 246 -3.78 -1.45 -28.38
CA CYS A 246 -4.73 -0.59 -27.69
C CYS A 246 -4.35 0.89 -27.84
N THR A 247 -3.08 1.25 -27.61
CA THR A 247 -2.60 2.64 -27.62
C THR A 247 -2.54 3.27 -29.01
N ARG A 248 -2.80 2.51 -30.08
CA ARG A 248 -3.03 3.07 -31.43
C ARG A 248 -4.38 3.77 -31.57
N MET A 249 -5.37 3.38 -30.76
CA MET A 249 -6.75 3.87 -30.86
C MET A 249 -7.20 4.66 -29.63
N ARG A 250 -6.57 4.41 -28.49
CA ARG A 250 -6.97 4.91 -27.17
C ARG A 250 -5.78 5.54 -26.45
N SER A 251 -6.06 6.31 -25.39
CA SER A 251 -5.00 6.87 -24.56
C SER A 251 -4.19 5.76 -23.87
N VAL A 252 -2.95 6.06 -23.50
CA VAL A 252 -2.14 5.15 -22.67
C VAL A 252 -2.87 4.83 -21.36
N ARG A 253 -3.43 5.85 -20.70
CA ARG A 253 -4.08 5.74 -19.39
C ARG A 253 -5.32 4.84 -19.47
N GLU A 254 -6.15 5.02 -20.49
CA GLU A 254 -7.32 4.17 -20.79
C GLU A 254 -6.93 2.71 -20.94
N CYS A 255 -5.91 2.42 -21.76
CA CYS A 255 -5.41 1.06 -21.95
C CYS A 255 -4.84 0.44 -20.66
N VAL A 256 -4.16 1.23 -19.83
CA VAL A 256 -3.59 0.76 -18.57
C VAL A 256 -4.68 0.40 -17.55
N TYR A 257 -5.76 1.17 -17.51
CA TYR A 257 -6.89 0.94 -16.60
C TYR A 257 -7.96 -0.03 -17.14
N ASP A 258 -7.83 -0.51 -18.38
CA ASP A 258 -8.68 -1.55 -18.94
C ASP A 258 -8.37 -2.92 -18.28
N GLU A 259 -9.27 -3.38 -17.41
CA GLU A 259 -9.13 -4.65 -16.69
C GLU A 259 -9.23 -5.86 -17.65
N HIS A 260 -10.05 -5.77 -18.71
CA HIS A 260 -10.16 -6.84 -19.70
C HIS A 260 -8.85 -7.00 -20.47
N LEU A 261 -8.22 -5.89 -20.85
CA LEU A 261 -6.90 -5.89 -21.48
C LEU A 261 -5.84 -6.48 -20.55
N ALA A 262 -5.86 -6.09 -19.27
CA ALA A 262 -4.95 -6.62 -18.27
C ALA A 262 -5.09 -8.13 -18.08
N MET A 263 -6.32 -8.64 -17.94
CA MET A 263 -6.58 -10.08 -17.86
C MET A 263 -6.11 -10.81 -19.13
N LYS A 264 -6.43 -10.29 -20.32
CA LYS A 264 -6.04 -10.88 -21.61
C LYS A 264 -4.53 -10.90 -21.82
N SER A 265 -3.80 -9.96 -21.21
CA SER A 265 -2.35 -9.87 -21.35
C SER A 265 -1.59 -11.00 -20.66
N GLU A 266 -2.20 -11.71 -19.70
CA GLU A 266 -1.63 -12.84 -18.96
C GLU A 266 -0.27 -12.54 -18.28
N SER A 267 0.09 -11.26 -18.21
CA SER A 267 1.27 -10.77 -17.54
C SER A 267 0.90 -9.47 -16.84
N ARG A 268 1.62 -9.12 -15.78
CA ARG A 268 1.41 -7.84 -15.11
C ARG A 268 2.34 -6.77 -15.66
N LEU A 269 2.44 -6.69 -16.99
CA LEU A 269 3.25 -5.69 -17.70
C LEU A 269 2.86 -4.26 -17.27
N ARG A 270 1.55 -3.96 -17.20
CA ARG A 270 1.05 -2.62 -16.84
C ARG A 270 1.53 -2.11 -15.49
N LEU A 271 1.79 -2.99 -14.52
CA LEU A 271 2.31 -2.60 -13.20
C LEU A 271 3.71 -1.95 -13.28
N GLY A 272 4.45 -2.13 -14.37
CA GLY A 272 5.73 -1.46 -14.61
C GLY A 272 5.60 -0.05 -15.19
N LEU A 273 4.40 0.39 -15.57
CA LEU A 273 4.13 1.71 -16.16
C LEU A 273 3.95 2.76 -15.07
N TYR A 274 4.99 2.95 -14.25
CA TYR A 274 4.90 3.72 -13.01
C TYR A 274 4.46 5.17 -13.22
N SER A 275 4.84 5.79 -14.34
CA SER A 275 4.51 7.19 -14.62
C SER A 275 3.01 7.42 -14.78
N VAL A 276 2.29 6.50 -15.40
CA VAL A 276 0.83 6.57 -15.57
C VAL A 276 0.13 6.68 -14.22
N TYR A 277 0.57 5.87 -13.26
CA TYR A 277 0.02 5.91 -11.91
C TYR A 277 0.52 7.13 -11.14
N LEU A 278 1.82 7.46 -11.22
CA LEU A 278 2.38 8.58 -10.48
C LEU A 278 1.73 9.92 -10.86
N ASP A 279 1.35 10.10 -12.13
CA ASP A 279 0.56 11.26 -12.59
C ASP A 279 -0.74 11.41 -11.79
N ASP A 280 -1.52 10.33 -11.62
CA ASP A 280 -2.76 10.36 -10.83
C ASP A 280 -2.48 10.72 -9.36
N TRP A 281 -1.39 10.20 -8.78
CA TRP A 281 -1.03 10.50 -7.39
C TRP A 281 -0.55 11.95 -7.20
N LEU A 282 0.25 12.49 -8.14
CA LEU A 282 0.75 13.88 -8.08
C LEU A 282 -0.31 14.92 -8.46
N ARG A 283 -1.37 14.52 -9.18
CA ARG A 283 -2.55 15.37 -9.40
C ARG A 283 -3.28 15.69 -8.09
N VAL A 284 -3.22 14.77 -7.12
CA VAL A 284 -4.01 14.82 -5.89
C VAL A 284 -3.18 15.22 -4.67
N PHE A 285 -1.97 14.67 -4.54
CA PHE A 285 -1.09 14.89 -3.40
C PHE A 285 0.10 15.76 -3.77
N GLU A 286 0.50 16.62 -2.82
CA GLU A 286 1.72 17.39 -2.94
C GLU A 286 2.95 16.49 -3.05
N ARG A 287 3.91 16.87 -3.90
CA ARG A 287 5.13 16.07 -4.16
C ARG A 287 5.90 15.74 -2.87
N ASN A 288 5.88 16.62 -1.87
CA ASN A 288 6.56 16.44 -0.59
C ASN A 288 5.87 15.44 0.35
N GLN A 289 4.64 14.98 0.03
CA GLN A 289 3.93 13.92 0.73
C GLN A 289 4.29 12.53 0.22
N ILE A 290 5.04 12.43 -0.89
CA ILE A 290 5.43 11.16 -1.50
C ILE A 290 6.95 10.98 -1.44
N LEU A 291 7.41 10.04 -0.62
CA LEU A 291 8.79 9.58 -0.62
C LEU A 291 8.93 8.45 -1.65
N ILE A 292 9.67 8.72 -2.73
CA ILE A 292 9.90 7.77 -3.82
C ILE A 292 11.30 7.17 -3.68
N LEU A 293 11.38 5.85 -3.65
CA LEU A 293 12.57 5.07 -3.38
C LEU A 293 12.86 4.10 -4.52
N ARG A 294 14.14 3.81 -4.74
CA ARG A 294 14.62 2.75 -5.66
C ARG A 294 15.05 1.55 -4.85
N LEU A 295 14.61 0.36 -5.25
CA LEU A 295 15.03 -0.89 -4.62
C LEU A 295 16.54 -1.09 -4.76
N GLU A 296 17.11 -0.67 -5.89
CA GLU A 296 18.54 -0.74 -6.18
C GLU A 296 19.35 0.05 -5.15
N ASP A 297 18.97 1.30 -4.88
CA ASP A 297 19.62 2.16 -3.88
C ASP A 297 19.39 1.63 -2.46
N TYR A 298 18.19 1.13 -2.19
CA TYR A 298 17.86 0.49 -0.92
C TYR A 298 18.76 -0.72 -0.65
N ALA A 299 18.98 -1.58 -1.65
CA ALA A 299 19.83 -2.75 -1.52
C ALA A 299 21.31 -2.38 -1.26
N VAL A 300 21.80 -1.33 -1.92
CA VAL A 300 23.18 -0.84 -1.77
C VAL A 300 23.40 -0.16 -0.41
N ASN A 301 22.51 0.75 0.00
CA ASN A 301 22.65 1.51 1.24
C ASN A 301 21.34 1.57 2.04
N ARG A 302 21.04 0.45 2.71
CA ARG A 302 19.86 0.29 3.58
C ARG A 302 19.85 1.30 4.72
N GLU A 303 20.98 1.57 5.35
CA GLU A 303 21.05 2.50 6.50
C GLU A 303 20.63 3.91 6.10
N HIS A 304 21.19 4.43 5.01
CA HIS A 304 20.83 5.75 4.50
C HIS A 304 19.34 5.83 4.17
N THR A 305 18.81 4.80 3.49
CA THR A 305 17.39 4.74 3.14
C THR A 305 16.49 4.72 4.38
N MET A 306 16.83 3.93 5.40
CA MET A 306 16.06 3.88 6.64
C MET A 306 16.09 5.21 7.40
N LYS A 307 17.26 5.88 7.46
CA LYS A 307 17.36 7.24 8.04
C LYS A 307 16.46 8.24 7.31
N ASN A 308 16.45 8.21 5.98
CA ASN A 308 15.60 9.09 5.18
C ASN A 308 14.11 8.82 5.43
N ILE A 309 13.71 7.55 5.54
CA ILE A 309 12.32 7.18 5.87
C ILE A 309 11.93 7.67 7.26
N PHE A 310 12.77 7.47 8.28
CA PHE A 310 12.47 7.92 9.64
C PHE A 310 12.35 9.44 9.73
N LYS A 311 13.22 10.18 9.02
CA LYS A 311 13.12 11.63 8.89
C LYS A 311 11.82 12.05 8.19
N PHE A 312 11.46 11.40 7.08
CA PHE A 312 10.23 11.66 6.33
C PHE A 312 8.97 11.43 7.17
N LEU A 313 8.96 10.36 7.98
CA LEU A 313 7.89 10.01 8.92
C LEU A 313 7.95 10.83 10.23
N LYS A 314 8.88 11.79 10.35
CA LYS A 314 9.09 12.62 11.53
C LYS A 314 9.25 11.80 12.81
N LEU A 315 9.99 10.70 12.73
CA LEU A 315 10.32 9.84 13.85
C LEU A 315 11.57 10.33 14.58
N ARG A 316 11.76 9.91 15.84
CA ARG A 316 12.97 10.27 16.59
C ARG A 316 14.21 9.63 15.98
N ASP A 317 15.35 10.26 16.20
CA ASP A 317 16.63 9.66 15.86
C ASP A 317 16.92 8.43 16.75
N LEU A 318 17.62 7.46 16.16
CA LEU A 318 17.99 6.22 16.83
C LEU A 318 19.48 6.23 17.16
N SER A 319 19.83 5.58 18.28
CA SER A 319 21.22 5.22 18.56
C SER A 319 21.72 4.20 17.54
N SER A 320 23.05 4.09 17.42
CA SER A 320 23.70 3.13 16.51
C SER A 320 23.26 1.69 16.77
N GLU A 321 23.06 1.29 18.04
CA GLU A 321 22.62 -0.06 18.40
C GLU A 321 21.20 -0.34 17.91
N LYS A 322 20.28 0.62 18.10
CA LYS A 322 18.89 0.48 17.63
C LYS A 322 18.82 0.47 16.11
N MET A 323 19.59 1.30 15.43
CA MET A 323 19.68 1.26 13.97
C MET A 323 20.23 -0.08 13.49
N LYS A 324 21.30 -0.59 14.12
CA LYS A 324 21.88 -1.90 13.81
C LYS A 324 20.87 -3.03 13.96
N TYR A 325 20.08 -3.06 15.05
CA TYR A 325 18.99 -4.03 15.24
C TYR A 325 17.98 -4.06 14.08
N ILE A 326 17.65 -2.89 13.52
CA ILE A 326 16.74 -2.76 12.37
C ILE A 326 17.41 -3.30 11.09
N LEU A 327 18.71 -3.01 10.91
CA LEU A 327 19.47 -3.36 9.71
C LEU A 327 19.89 -4.83 9.65
N GLU A 328 20.14 -5.47 10.79
CA GLU A 328 20.52 -6.89 10.88
C GLU A 328 19.35 -7.85 10.69
N LYS A 329 18.12 -7.32 10.62
CA LYS A 329 16.96 -8.12 10.24
C LYS A 329 17.23 -8.89 8.94
N PRO A 330 16.98 -10.22 8.90
CA PRO A 330 16.99 -11.00 7.67
C PRO A 330 16.03 -10.43 6.61
N ILE A 331 16.48 -10.44 5.36
CA ILE A 331 15.72 -9.93 4.22
C ILE A 331 14.47 -10.79 4.01
N GLU A 332 13.32 -10.12 3.89
CA GLU A 332 12.03 -10.76 3.64
C GLU A 332 11.79 -11.10 2.17
N ASN A 333 11.00 -12.14 1.91
CA ASN A 333 10.51 -12.51 0.57
C ASN A 333 11.61 -12.67 -0.50
N GLN A 334 12.74 -13.24 -0.11
CA GLN A 334 13.81 -13.59 -1.04
C GLN A 334 13.32 -14.63 -2.07
N ARG A 335 13.94 -14.62 -3.25
CA ARG A 335 13.62 -15.58 -4.32
C ARG A 335 13.94 -16.98 -3.82
N SER A 336 13.05 -17.95 -4.09
CA SER A 336 13.27 -19.34 -3.71
C SER A 336 14.47 -19.94 -4.47
N ILE A 337 15.09 -20.98 -3.91
CA ILE A 337 16.22 -21.70 -4.53
C ILE A 337 15.84 -22.19 -5.93
N TYR A 338 14.66 -22.82 -6.06
CA TYR A 338 14.12 -23.26 -7.36
C TYR A 338 14.06 -22.10 -8.36
N ASN A 339 13.52 -20.95 -7.94
CA ASN A 339 13.45 -19.80 -8.82
C ASN A 339 14.87 -19.31 -9.17
N HIS A 340 15.84 -19.32 -8.25
CA HIS A 340 17.22 -18.94 -8.57
C HIS A 340 17.84 -19.82 -9.67
N GLN A 341 17.56 -21.13 -9.65
CA GLN A 341 18.07 -22.09 -10.64
C GLN A 341 17.52 -21.86 -12.05
N LEU A 342 16.32 -21.26 -12.20
CA LEU A 342 15.77 -20.88 -13.52
C LEU A 342 16.61 -19.80 -14.23
N GLY A 343 17.50 -19.12 -13.52
CA GLY A 343 18.39 -18.13 -14.11
C GLY A 343 17.70 -16.84 -14.56
N ASN A 344 18.33 -16.19 -15.54
CA ASN A 344 17.91 -14.91 -16.10
C ASN A 344 16.87 -15.08 -17.21
N MET A 345 16.12 -14.02 -17.51
CA MET A 345 15.31 -13.96 -18.73
C MET A 345 16.19 -14.01 -19.98
N LEU A 346 15.61 -14.36 -21.13
CA LEU A 346 16.33 -14.32 -22.41
C LEU A 346 16.81 -12.88 -22.70
N PRO A 347 18.01 -12.69 -23.28
CA PRO A 347 18.52 -11.37 -23.64
C PRO A 347 17.57 -10.57 -24.54
N GLU A 348 16.89 -11.23 -25.48
CA GLU A 348 15.93 -10.61 -26.39
C GLU A 348 14.68 -10.14 -25.62
N THR A 349 14.27 -10.87 -24.59
CA THR A 349 13.17 -10.45 -23.70
C THR A 349 13.54 -9.20 -22.92
N ARG A 350 14.77 -9.14 -22.39
CA ARG A 350 15.26 -7.95 -21.67
C ARG A 350 15.24 -6.74 -22.60
N LYS A 351 15.86 -6.86 -23.77
CA LYS A 351 15.90 -5.77 -24.76
C LYS A 351 14.50 -5.27 -25.11
N LEU A 352 13.57 -6.19 -25.41
CA LEU A 352 12.18 -5.85 -25.71
C LEU A 352 11.51 -5.06 -24.57
N LEU A 353 11.69 -5.49 -23.31
CA LEU A 353 11.10 -4.80 -22.16
C LEU A 353 11.78 -3.46 -21.86
N ASP A 354 13.10 -3.38 -21.96
CA ASP A 354 13.84 -2.15 -21.73
C ASP A 354 13.48 -1.09 -22.78
N ASP A 355 13.31 -1.49 -24.04
CA ASP A 355 12.82 -0.63 -25.11
C ASP A 355 11.36 -0.21 -24.87
N TYR A 356 10.48 -1.16 -24.49
CA TYR A 356 9.07 -0.90 -24.20
C TYR A 356 8.88 0.07 -23.02
N PHE A 357 9.62 -0.11 -21.92
CA PHE A 357 9.51 0.73 -20.73
C PHE A 357 10.28 2.06 -20.86
N SER A 358 11.23 2.17 -21.79
CA SER A 358 12.06 3.37 -22.01
C SER A 358 11.29 4.71 -22.00
N PRO A 359 10.22 4.91 -22.80
CA PRO A 359 9.47 6.16 -22.78
C PRO A 359 8.80 6.44 -21.43
N PHE A 360 8.27 5.40 -20.77
CA PHE A 360 7.61 5.54 -19.47
C PHE A 360 8.61 5.85 -18.35
N ASN A 361 9.82 5.27 -18.41
CA ASN A 361 10.90 5.56 -17.47
C ASN A 361 11.40 6.99 -17.62
N LYS A 362 11.46 7.53 -18.84
CA LYS A 362 11.78 8.95 -19.08
C LYS A 362 10.77 9.87 -18.42
N HIS A 363 9.49 9.66 -18.69
CA HIS A 363 8.41 10.43 -18.05
C HIS A 363 8.44 10.29 -16.52
N PHE A 364 8.64 9.07 -16.00
CA PHE A 364 8.76 8.86 -14.55
C PHE A 364 9.96 9.64 -13.97
N ALA A 365 11.13 9.59 -14.60
CA ALA A 365 12.33 10.31 -14.18
C ALA A 365 12.13 11.84 -14.17
N GLU A 366 11.35 12.36 -15.11
CA GLU A 366 10.95 13.77 -15.18
C GLU A 366 10.02 14.14 -14.01
N LEU A 367 8.96 13.36 -13.76
CA LEU A 367 8.02 13.57 -12.65
C LEU A 367 8.71 13.58 -11.28
N VAL A 368 9.71 12.72 -11.09
CA VAL A 368 10.45 12.63 -9.83
C VAL A 368 11.65 13.56 -9.76
N ASN A 369 12.03 14.18 -10.89
CA ASN A 369 13.23 14.96 -11.10
C ASN A 369 14.52 14.22 -10.69
N ASP A 370 14.68 12.97 -11.16
CA ASP A 370 15.83 12.13 -10.86
C ASP A 370 16.13 11.14 -11.99
N GLN A 371 17.25 11.38 -12.68
CA GLN A 371 17.68 10.60 -13.85
C GLN A 371 18.05 9.14 -13.52
N ARG A 372 18.24 8.78 -12.24
CA ARG A 372 18.53 7.40 -11.84
C ARG A 372 17.34 6.46 -12.10
N PHE A 373 16.13 6.99 -12.22
CA PHE A 373 14.95 6.23 -12.64
C PHE A 373 14.88 5.99 -14.16
N LEU A 374 15.91 6.33 -14.92
CA LEU A 374 16.08 5.82 -16.28
C LEU A 374 16.64 4.39 -16.31
N TRP A 375 17.22 3.93 -15.19
CA TRP A 375 17.89 2.63 -15.05
C TRP A 375 18.89 2.34 -16.18
N LYS A 376 19.70 3.34 -16.56
CA LYS A 376 20.69 3.21 -17.65
C LYS A 376 21.81 2.21 -17.31
N GLU A 377 22.08 2.00 -16.03
CA GLU A 377 23.09 1.08 -15.53
C GLU A 377 22.72 -0.40 -15.69
N TYR A 378 21.50 -0.70 -16.14
CA TYR A 378 20.99 -2.06 -16.38
C TYR A 378 20.75 -2.39 -17.87
N ARG A 379 21.11 -1.47 -18.78
CA ARG A 379 20.92 -1.60 -20.23
C ARG A 379 22.11 -2.24 -20.92
#